data_AF-A0A736RD33-F1
#
_entry.id   AF-A0A736RD33-F1
#
_cell.length_a   1.000
_cell.length_b   1.000
_cell.length_c   1.000
_cell.angle_alpha   90.00
_cell.angle_beta   90.00
_cell.angle_gamma   90.00
#
_symmetry.space_group_name_H-M   'P 1'
#
loop_
_entity.id
_entity.type
_entity.pdbx_description
1 polymer ?
#
loop_
_entity_poly.entity_id
_entity_poly.type
_entity_poly.pdbx_seq_one_letter_code
_entity_poly.pdbx_strand_id
1 'polypeptide(L)'
;MNNTDADVNDTWLVGFSTEISGFEVATHMLISAASLEMAESAAVYMGRTWWPSLKREDDRYRWEYPGGVVWFNSIILPDDVENSILRGLKFLDAWIISGTPGSPVIIDDYGENWLDYTR
;
A
#
# COMPACT_ATOMS: atom_id res chain seq x y z
N MET A 1 36.77 -4.47 2.52
CA MET A 1 35.87 -4.69 3.66
C MET A 1 34.46 -4.47 3.13
N ASN A 2 33.65 -5.52 3.08
CA ASN A 2 32.25 -5.50 2.64
C ASN A 2 31.35 -5.23 3.85
N ASN A 3 30.63 -4.11 3.87
CA ASN A 3 29.23 -3.95 4.31
C ASN A 3 28.87 -2.45 4.36
N THR A 4 27.70 -2.09 3.81
CA THR A 4 26.83 -0.90 4.03
C THR A 4 26.17 -0.55 2.68
N ASP A 5 24.91 -0.77 2.37
CA ASP A 5 23.73 -1.25 3.07
C ASP A 5 23.01 -2.16 2.06
N ALA A 6 22.53 -3.34 2.44
CA ALA A 6 21.46 -3.93 1.64
C ALA A 6 20.31 -2.92 1.75
N ASP A 7 19.82 -2.34 0.64
CA ASP A 7 18.71 -1.37 0.60
C ASP A 7 17.72 -1.65 1.73
N VAL A 8 17.85 -0.92 2.85
CA VAL A 8 16.99 -1.15 4.00
C VAL A 8 15.69 -0.47 3.63
N ASN A 9 14.70 -1.28 3.27
CA ASN A 9 13.36 -0.77 3.02
C ASN A 9 12.78 -0.20 4.32
N ASP A 10 12.42 1.07 4.29
CA ASP A 10 11.61 1.69 5.33
C ASP A 10 10.20 1.09 5.30
N THR A 11 9.57 0.97 6.47
CA THR A 11 8.18 0.51 6.57
C THR A 11 7.26 1.70 6.79
N TRP A 12 6.38 1.94 5.83
CA TRP A 12 5.41 3.02 5.81
C TRP A 12 4.04 2.49 6.28
N LEU A 13 3.38 3.21 7.18
CA LEU A 13 1.97 2.98 7.49
C LEU A 13 1.12 3.76 6.49
N VAL A 14 0.35 3.03 5.69
CA VAL A 14 -0.44 3.56 4.58
C VAL A 14 -1.93 3.34 4.86
N GLY A 15 -2.70 4.42 4.74
CA GLY A 15 -4.15 4.43 4.97
C GLY A 15 -4.94 4.68 3.69
N PHE A 16 -5.97 3.88 3.48
CA PHE A 16 -7.00 4.06 2.47
C PHE A 16 -8.37 4.16 3.13
N SER A 17 -9.28 4.88 2.51
CA SER A 17 -10.71 4.80 2.83
C SER A 17 -11.44 4.19 1.64
N THR A 18 -12.45 3.39 1.92
CA THR A 18 -13.30 2.76 0.93
C THR A 18 -14.76 3.03 1.26
N GLU A 19 -15.52 3.54 0.31
CA GLU A 19 -16.97 3.72 0.42
C GLU A 19 -17.70 2.68 -0.43
N ILE A 20 -18.56 1.88 0.20
CA ILE A 20 -19.43 0.90 -0.47
C ILE A 20 -20.85 1.11 0.01
N SER A 21 -21.78 1.37 -0.91
CA SER A 21 -23.21 1.54 -0.60
C SER A 21 -23.47 2.59 0.51
N GLY A 22 -22.70 3.67 0.54
CA GLY A 22 -22.80 4.75 1.53
C GLY A 22 -22.14 4.49 2.89
N PHE A 23 -21.43 3.37 3.05
CA PHE A 23 -20.64 3.06 4.24
C PHE A 23 -19.16 3.24 3.96
N GLU A 24 -18.50 4.06 4.77
CA GLU A 24 -17.05 4.26 4.70
C GLU A 24 -16.32 3.33 5.67
N VAL A 25 -15.25 2.69 5.19
CA VAL A 25 -14.35 1.84 5.95
C VAL A 25 -12.91 2.28 5.70
N ALA A 26 -12.18 2.54 6.79
CA ALA A 26 -10.75 2.82 6.73
C ALA A 26 -9.95 1.50 6.76
N THR A 27 -9.00 1.36 5.84
CA THR A 27 -8.05 0.25 5.74
C THR A 27 -6.65 0.77 5.95
N HIS A 28 -5.89 0.15 6.85
CA HIS A 28 -4.48 0.49 7.09
C HIS A 28 -3.62 -0.72 6.79
N MET A 29 -2.47 -0.49 6.18
CA MET A 29 -1.50 -1.52 5.81
C MET A 29 -0.07 -1.03 5.99
N LEU A 30 0.87 -1.96 6.11
CA LEU A 30 2.29 -1.68 6.16
C LEU A 30 2.91 -1.91 4.79
N ILE A 31 3.67 -0.94 4.29
CA ILE A 31 4.37 -1.01 3.00
C ILE A 31 5.87 -0.87 3.25
N SER A 32 6.64 -1.90 2.91
CA SER A 32 8.10 -1.88 3.00
C SER A 32 8.68 -1.45 1.66
N ALA A 33 9.28 -0.27 1.57
CA ALA A 33 9.76 0.29 0.30
C ALA A 33 11.08 1.06 0.48
N ALA A 34 11.87 1.14 -0.60
CA ALA A 34 13.18 1.78 -0.58
C ALA A 34 13.14 3.31 -0.41
N SER A 35 11.97 3.93 -0.63
CA SER A 35 11.78 5.38 -0.49
C SER A 35 10.30 5.74 -0.35
N LEU A 36 10.02 6.98 0.06
CA LEU A 36 8.67 7.56 0.05
C LEU A 36 8.05 7.51 -1.36
N GLU A 37 8.80 7.87 -2.39
CA GLU A 37 8.33 7.84 -3.78
C GLU A 37 7.89 6.43 -4.19
N MET A 38 8.65 5.40 -3.82
CA MET A 38 8.27 4.01 -4.07
C MET A 38 7.02 3.60 -3.28
N ALA A 39 6.91 4.00 -2.01
CA ALA A 39 5.75 3.72 -1.18
C ALA A 39 4.48 4.39 -1.71
N GLU A 40 4.55 5.66 -2.10
CA GLU A 40 3.44 6.41 -2.71
C GLU A 40 3.03 5.81 -4.06
N SER A 41 4.01 5.48 -4.92
CA SER A 41 3.71 4.83 -6.20
C SER A 41 3.05 3.47 -6.01
N ALA A 42 3.49 2.68 -5.03
CA ALA A 42 2.83 1.43 -4.68
C ALA A 42 1.41 1.66 -4.16
N ALA A 43 1.19 2.63 -3.27
CA ALA A 43 -0.13 2.95 -2.74
C ALA A 43 -1.10 3.42 -3.85
N VAL A 44 -0.62 4.26 -4.77
CA VAL A 44 -1.37 4.68 -5.96
C VAL A 44 -1.71 3.48 -6.85
N TYR A 45 -0.76 2.58 -7.07
CA TYR A 45 -1.00 1.36 -7.85
C TYR A 45 -2.03 0.46 -7.19
N MET A 46 -1.93 0.22 -5.89
CA MET A 46 -2.91 -0.53 -5.11
C MET A 46 -4.30 0.09 -5.22
N GLY A 47 -4.40 1.41 -5.04
CA GLY A 47 -5.65 2.14 -5.16
C GLY A 47 -6.29 2.06 -6.55
N ARG A 48 -5.48 2.12 -7.63
CA ARG A 48 -5.94 1.94 -9.03
C ARG A 48 -6.36 0.52 -9.37
N THR A 49 -5.87 -0.46 -8.63
CA THR A 49 -6.12 -1.88 -8.85
C THR A 49 -6.97 -2.49 -7.75
N TRP A 50 -7.55 -1.68 -6.85
CA TRP A 50 -8.23 -2.16 -5.64
C TRP A 50 -9.34 -3.16 -5.95
N TRP A 51 -10.09 -2.90 -7.02
CA TRP A 51 -11.05 -3.82 -7.62
C TRP A 51 -10.86 -3.89 -9.14
N PRO A 52 -11.40 -4.90 -9.81
CA PRO A 52 -11.47 -4.95 -11.26
C PRO A 52 -12.30 -3.81 -11.84
N SER A 53 -11.97 -3.42 -13.08
CA SER A 53 -12.77 -2.49 -13.90
C SER A 53 -12.86 -1.08 -13.32
N LEU A 54 -11.71 -0.43 -13.10
CA LEU A 54 -11.63 1.00 -12.77
C LEU A 54 -12.48 1.84 -13.75
N LYS A 55 -13.43 2.61 -13.22
CA LYS A 55 -14.31 3.45 -14.04
C LYS A 55 -13.76 4.86 -14.22
N ARG A 56 -13.29 5.47 -13.13
CA ARG A 56 -12.77 6.84 -13.12
C ARG A 56 -11.65 6.96 -12.12
N GLU A 57 -10.65 7.74 -12.49
CA GLU A 57 -9.58 8.20 -11.61
C GLU A 57 -9.72 9.71 -11.46
N ASP A 58 -9.68 10.17 -10.21
CA ASP A 58 -9.83 11.56 -9.84
C ASP A 58 -8.64 11.98 -8.98
N ASP A 59 -8.00 13.10 -9.36
CA ASP A 59 -6.86 13.69 -8.66
C ASP A 59 -5.74 12.70 -8.25
N ARG A 60 -5.54 11.62 -9.02
CA ARG A 60 -4.56 10.53 -8.79
C ARG A 60 -4.75 9.71 -7.52
N TYR A 61 -5.50 10.19 -6.52
CA TYR A 61 -5.61 9.57 -5.20
C TYR A 61 -7.01 9.06 -4.87
N ARG A 62 -7.95 9.12 -5.83
CA ARG A 62 -9.32 8.64 -5.68
C ARG A 62 -9.74 7.85 -6.92
N TRP A 63 -10.30 6.66 -6.69
CA TRP A 63 -10.63 5.70 -7.73
C TRP A 63 -12.07 5.21 -7.57
N GLU A 64 -12.86 5.40 -8.61
CA GLU A 64 -14.26 4.97 -8.66
C GLU A 64 -14.40 3.66 -9.43
N TYR A 65 -15.15 2.75 -8.83
CA TYR A 65 -15.43 1.41 -9.32
C TYR A 65 -16.94 1.17 -9.41
N PRO A 66 -17.40 0.09 -10.08
CA PRO A 66 -18.82 -0.24 -10.11
C PRO A 66 -19.45 -0.42 -8.72
N GLY A 67 -18.69 -0.95 -7.75
CA GLY A 67 -19.16 -1.28 -6.41
C GLY A 67 -18.92 -0.21 -5.35
N GLY A 68 -18.14 0.83 -5.63
CA GLY A 68 -17.76 1.81 -4.62
C GLY A 68 -16.62 2.73 -5.04
N VAL A 69 -16.06 3.42 -4.07
CA VAL A 69 -14.95 4.36 -4.26
C VAL A 69 -13.84 4.03 -3.27
N VAL A 70 -12.60 4.13 -3.69
CA VAL A 70 -11.41 4.01 -2.84
C VAL A 70 -10.63 5.31 -2.94
N TRP A 71 -10.07 5.80 -1.83
CA TRP A 71 -9.12 6.91 -1.87
C TRP A 71 -7.99 6.73 -0.89
N PHE A 72 -6.83 7.23 -1.29
CA PHE A 72 -5.63 7.26 -0.48
C PHE A 72 -5.72 8.42 0.53
N ASN A 73 -5.52 8.11 1.81
CA ASN A 73 -5.77 9.04 2.92
C ASN A 73 -4.48 9.50 3.60
N SER A 74 -3.55 8.59 3.87
CA SER A 74 -2.35 8.90 4.65
C SER A 74 -1.17 7.99 4.32
N ILE A 75 0.04 8.54 4.44
CA ILE A 75 1.30 7.80 4.47
C ILE A 75 2.18 8.39 5.56
N ILE A 76 2.64 7.53 6.46
CA ILE A 76 3.40 7.91 7.65
C ILE A 76 4.63 7.01 7.73
N LEU A 77 5.79 7.60 8.02
CA LEU A 77 7.00 6.87 8.38
C LEU A 77 7.03 6.71 9.91
N PRO A 78 6.59 5.56 10.47
CA PRO A 78 6.77 5.28 11.88
C PRO A 78 8.25 5.17 12.25
N ASP A 79 8.57 5.45 13.51
CA ASP A 79 9.90 5.12 14.05
C ASP A 79 10.06 3.60 14.26
N ASP A 80 11.28 3.17 14.63
CA ASP A 80 11.59 1.75 14.82
C ASP A 80 10.72 1.07 15.89
N VAL A 81 10.34 1.79 16.95
CA VAL A 81 9.52 1.25 18.05
C VAL A 81 8.08 1.11 17.59
N GLU A 82 7.53 2.14 16.94
CA GLU A 82 6.20 2.12 16.35
C GLU A 82 6.07 1.01 15.30
N ASN A 83 7.05 0.88 14.40
CA ASN A 83 7.08 -0.17 13.38
C ASN A 83 7.09 -1.58 14.02
N SER A 84 7.93 -1.79 15.04
CA SER A 84 7.98 -3.05 15.78
C SER A 84 6.65 -3.40 16.43
N ILE A 85 5.97 -2.42 17.04
CA ILE A 85 4.64 -2.59 17.62
C ILE A 85 3.62 -2.94 16.53
N LEU A 86 3.54 -2.15 15.45
CA LEU A 86 2.57 -2.35 14.37
C LEU A 86 2.72 -3.72 13.70
N ARG A 87 3.95 -4.16 13.41
CA ARG A 87 4.22 -5.51 12.89
C ARG A 87 3.88 -6.62 13.89
N GLY A 88 4.01 -6.33 15.18
CA GLY A 88 3.65 -7.24 16.26
C GLY A 88 2.14 -7.48 16.40
N LEU A 89 1.28 -6.58 15.91
CA LEU A 89 -0.17 -6.69 16.03
C LEU A 89 -0.80 -7.76 15.12
N LYS A 90 -0.11 -8.16 14.04
CA LYS A 90 -0.51 -9.26 13.13
C LYS A 90 -1.88 -9.15 12.44
N PHE A 91 -2.59 -8.03 12.57
CA PHE A 91 -3.84 -7.78 11.83
C PHE A 91 -3.64 -6.87 10.61
N LEU A 92 -2.54 -6.11 10.55
CA LEU A 92 -2.22 -5.27 9.42
C LEU A 92 -1.63 -6.11 8.31
N ASP A 93 -2.18 -5.99 7.11
CA ASP A 93 -1.55 -6.55 5.92
C ASP A 93 -0.20 -5.87 5.70
N ALA A 94 0.81 -6.66 5.35
CA ALA A 94 2.17 -6.19 5.15
C ALA A 94 2.64 -6.53 3.73
N TRP A 95 3.12 -5.52 3.03
CA TRP A 95 3.55 -5.60 1.64
C TRP A 95 5.02 -5.21 1.51
N ILE A 96 5.72 -5.88 0.61
CA ILE A 96 7.10 -5.61 0.23
C ILE A 96 7.09 -5.08 -1.21
N ILE A 97 7.69 -3.90 -1.40
CA ILE A 97 7.71 -3.19 -2.68
C ILE A 97 9.07 -3.33 -3.33
N SER A 98 9.05 -3.64 -4.62
CA SER A 98 10.22 -3.62 -5.48
C SER A 98 9.88 -3.07 -6.88
N GLY A 99 10.81 -3.14 -7.82
CA GLY A 99 10.61 -2.63 -9.18
C GLY A 99 10.91 -1.13 -9.28
N THR A 100 10.02 -0.38 -9.93
CA THR A 100 10.20 1.07 -10.16
C THR A 100 8.92 1.84 -9.85
N PRO A 101 8.97 3.17 -9.62
CA PRO A 101 7.76 3.95 -9.32
C PRO A 101 6.70 3.89 -10.42
N GLY A 102 7.09 3.66 -11.68
CA GLY A 102 6.15 3.52 -12.80
C GLY A 102 5.58 2.11 -12.99
N SER A 103 6.21 1.10 -12.40
CA SER A 103 5.76 -0.29 -12.44
C SER A 103 6.16 -0.99 -11.14
N PRO A 104 5.51 -0.66 -10.00
CA PRO A 104 5.84 -1.28 -8.73
C PRO A 104 5.43 -2.75 -8.73
N VAL A 105 6.23 -3.59 -8.09
CA VAL A 105 5.89 -4.98 -7.79
C VAL A 105 5.57 -5.04 -6.31
N ILE A 106 4.39 -5.58 -5.99
CA ILE A 106 3.81 -5.58 -4.65
C ILE A 106 3.52 -7.04 -4.27
N ILE A 107 4.26 -7.55 -3.28
CA ILE A 107 4.11 -8.91 -2.79
C ILE A 107 3.98 -8.92 -1.27
N ASP A 108 3.28 -9.90 -0.71
CA ASP A 108 3.25 -10.09 0.74
C ASP A 108 4.47 -10.87 1.26
N ASP A 109 4.52 -11.11 2.58
CA ASP A 109 5.58 -11.90 3.23
C ASP A 109 5.60 -13.39 2.79
N TYR A 110 4.57 -13.87 2.08
CA TYR A 110 4.47 -15.23 1.54
C TYR A 110 4.81 -15.29 0.04
N GLY A 111 5.02 -14.15 -0.60
CA GLY A 111 5.35 -14.04 -2.02
C GLY A 111 4.13 -13.98 -2.96
N GLU A 112 2.92 -13.83 -2.41
CA GLU A 112 1.70 -13.67 -3.21
C GLU A 112 1.57 -12.22 -3.69
N ASN A 113 1.06 -12.03 -4.91
CA ASN A 113 0.96 -10.70 -5.50
C ASN A 113 -0.29 -9.97 -5.01
N TRP A 114 -0.20 -8.66 -4.80
CA TRP A 114 -1.35 -7.80 -4.50
C TRP A 114 -2.56 -8.08 -5.42
N LEU A 115 -2.33 -8.23 -6.72
CA LEU A 115 -3.39 -8.45 -7.70
C LEU A 115 -4.17 -9.75 -7.47
N ASP A 116 -3.56 -10.75 -6.82
CA ASP A 116 -4.23 -12.02 -6.50
C ASP A 116 -5.30 -11.84 -5.39
N TYR A 117 -5.20 -10.75 -4.63
CA TYR A 117 -6.17 -10.36 -3.59
C TYR A 117 -7.23 -9.37 -4.09
N THR A 118 -6.96 -8.66 -5.18
CA THR A 118 -7.90 -7.72 -5.78
C THR A 118 -9.07 -8.49 -6.41
N ARG A 119 -10.30 -8.23 -5.94
CA ARG A 119 -11.51 -8.97 -6.32
C ARG A 119 -12.54 -8.12 -7.04
#